data_AF-A0A258EFF2-F1
#
_entry.id   AF-A0A258EFF2-F1
#
_cell.length_a   1.000
_cell.length_b   1.000
_cell.length_c   1.000
_cell.angle_alpha   90.00
_cell.angle_beta   90.00
_cell.angle_gamma   90.00
#
_symmetry.space_group_name_H-M   'P 1'
#
loop_
_entity.id
_entity.type
_entity.pdbx_description
1 polymer ?
#
loop_
_entity_poly.entity_id
_entity_poly.type
_entity_poly.pdbx_seq_one_letter_code
_entity_poly.pdbx_strand_id
1 'polypeptide(L)'
;NQKFTGRTLTFEKYREKKVKNSFGQAEVRYLVEIPIQLAGENFLAEFTLSDRSSMKDSILLGRKILRDKFLVDVSKTNLGKPYRHHK
;
A
#
# COMPACT_ATOMS: atom_id res chain seq x y z
N ASN A 1 -11.21 -5.47 13.38
CA ASN A 1 -11.31 -5.22 11.93
C ASN A 1 -12.53 -4.37 11.56
N GLN A 2 -12.61 -3.11 12.01
CA GLN A 2 -13.86 -2.33 11.93
C GLN A 2 -14.00 -1.47 10.63
N LYS A 3 -13.08 -1.58 9.67
CA LYS A 3 -13.05 -0.72 8.45
C LYS A 3 -12.85 -1.47 7.13
N PHE A 4 -12.85 -2.80 7.12
CA PHE A 4 -12.86 -3.57 5.88
C PHE A 4 -14.30 -3.65 5.37
N THR A 5 -14.55 -3.12 4.16
CA THR A 5 -15.89 -2.99 3.61
C THR A 5 -16.35 -4.23 2.82
N GLY A 6 -15.44 -5.16 2.52
CA GLY A 6 -15.73 -6.31 1.64
C GLY A 6 -15.98 -5.93 0.18
N ARG A 7 -15.88 -4.64 -0.17
CA ARG A 7 -16.13 -4.16 -1.53
C ARG A 7 -15.03 -4.64 -2.47
N THR A 8 -15.43 -5.30 -3.54
CA THR A 8 -14.54 -5.65 -4.66
C THR A 8 -14.22 -4.40 -5.48
N LEU A 9 -12.94 -4.21 -5.79
CA LEU A 9 -12.45 -3.23 -6.75
C LEU A 9 -12.03 -3.96 -8.02
N THR A 10 -12.52 -3.49 -9.17
CA THR A 10 -12.20 -4.06 -10.49
C THR A 10 -11.43 -3.03 -11.30
N PHE A 11 -10.38 -3.47 -11.99
CA PHE A 11 -9.51 -2.62 -12.79
C PHE A 11 -9.34 -3.24 -14.18
N GLU A 12 -9.58 -2.45 -15.23
CA GLU A 12 -9.33 -2.87 -16.61
C GLU A 12 -7.89 -2.59 -17.04
N LYS A 13 -7.27 -1.54 -16.46
CA LYS A 13 -5.90 -1.14 -16.74
C LYS A 13 -4.97 -1.72 -15.69
N TYR A 14 -4.10 -2.62 -16.11
CA TYR A 14 -3.04 -3.19 -15.28
C TYR A 14 -1.77 -3.40 -16.11
N ARG A 15 -0.66 -3.64 -15.41
CA ARG A 15 0.62 -4.07 -16.00
C ARG A 15 1.11 -5.30 -15.26
N GLU A 16 2.10 -5.99 -15.82
CA GLU A 16 2.79 -7.07 -15.12
C GLU A 16 4.13 -6.57 -14.56
N LYS A 17 4.52 -7.11 -13.41
CA LYS A 17 5.80 -6.78 -12.78
C LYS A 17 6.41 -8.02 -12.13
N LYS A 18 7.68 -8.28 -12.44
CA LYS A 18 8.49 -9.27 -11.72
C LYS A 18 8.82 -8.74 -10.32
N VAL A 19 8.39 -9.46 -9.29
CA VAL A 19 8.58 -9.13 -7.88
C VAL A 19 9.36 -10.25 -7.22
N LYS A 20 10.35 -9.91 -6.40
CA LYS A 20 11.13 -10.87 -5.60
C LYS A 20 10.66 -10.77 -4.15
N ASN A 21 10.28 -11.91 -3.55
CA ASN A 21 9.89 -11.97 -2.14
C ASN A 21 11.12 -12.00 -1.23
N SER A 22 10.90 -11.93 0.09
CA SER A 22 11.99 -11.94 1.08
C SER A 22 12.79 -13.25 1.13
N PHE A 23 12.26 -14.34 0.56
CA PHE A 23 12.94 -15.63 0.43
C PHE A 23 13.68 -15.77 -0.90
N GLY A 24 13.68 -14.71 -1.72
CA GLY A 24 14.40 -14.65 -2.97
C GLY A 24 13.71 -15.29 -4.17
N GLN A 25 12.50 -15.82 -4.00
CA GLN A 25 11.70 -16.32 -5.11
C GLN A 25 11.12 -15.15 -5.89
N ALA A 26 11.12 -15.28 -7.22
CA ALA A 26 10.55 -14.28 -8.11
C ALA A 26 9.23 -14.77 -8.69
N GLU A 27 8.28 -13.86 -8.80
CA GLU A 27 6.95 -14.10 -9.35
C GLU A 27 6.52 -12.91 -10.21
N VAL A 28 5.68 -13.16 -11.20
CA VAL A 28 5.04 -12.10 -11.99
C VAL A 28 3.72 -11.76 -11.31
N ARG A 29 3.52 -10.49 -10.97
CA ARG A 29 2.30 -9.98 -10.34
C ARG A 29 1.67 -8.90 -11.19
N TYR A 30 0.34 -8.84 -11.17
CA TYR A 30 -0.39 -7.70 -11.70
C TYR A 30 -0.11 -6.45 -10.85
N LEU A 31 0.09 -5.33 -11.53
CA LEU A 31 0.30 -4.00 -10.97
C LEU A 31 -0.85 -3.10 -11.42
N VAL A 32 -1.53 -2.49 -10.45
CA VAL A 32 -2.66 -1.59 -10.66
C VAL A 32 -2.40 -0.25 -9.98
N GLU A 33 -2.95 0.83 -10.53
CA GLU A 33 -2.93 2.15 -9.91
C GLU A 33 -4.25 2.39 -9.17
N ILE A 34 -4.16 2.76 -7.89
CA ILE A 34 -5.31 2.93 -7.00
C ILE A 34 -5.21 4.30 -6.31
N PRO A 35 -6.27 5.12 -6.34
CA PRO A 35 -6.33 6.31 -5.50
C PRO A 35 -6.47 5.90 -4.04
N ILE A 36 -5.58 6.37 -3.18
CA ILE A 36 -5.60 6.07 -1.75
C ILE A 36 -5.57 7.35 -0.92
N GLN A 37 -6.11 7.24 0.29
CA GLN A 37 -5.95 8.23 1.34
C GLN A 37 -5.08 7.64 2.46
N LEU A 38 -3.98 8.30 2.80
CA LEU A 38 -3.09 7.90 3.89
C LEU A 38 -2.71 9.11 4.73
N ALA A 39 -2.97 9.05 6.04
CA ALA A 39 -2.65 10.11 7.00
C ALA A 39 -3.10 11.52 6.54
N GLY A 40 -4.30 11.61 5.95
CA GLY A 40 -4.88 12.87 5.45
C GLY A 40 -4.46 13.28 4.04
N GLU A 41 -3.50 12.60 3.43
CA GLU A 41 -3.03 12.87 2.06
C GLU A 41 -3.72 11.96 1.05
N ASN A 42 -4.19 12.53 -0.06
CA ASN A 42 -4.77 11.78 -1.17
C ASN A 42 -3.78 11.73 -2.34
N PHE A 43 -3.48 10.53 -2.84
CA PHE A 43 -2.59 10.36 -4.00
C PHE A 43 -2.82 9.03 -4.71
N LEU A 44 -2.34 8.95 -5.96
CA LEU A 44 -2.34 7.70 -6.73
C LEU A 44 -1.15 6.84 -6.33
N ALA A 45 -1.39 5.56 -6.06
CA ALA A 45 -0.35 4.61 -5.68
C ALA A 45 -0.43 3.34 -6.53
N GLU A 46 0.73 2.80 -6.88
CA GLU A 46 0.85 1.51 -7.56
C GLU A 46 0.89 0.37 -6.53
N PHE A 47 0.05 -0.63 -6.72
CA PHE A 47 0.03 -1.86 -5.93
C PHE A 47 0.27 -3.08 -6.81
N THR A 48 1.12 -3.99 -6.35
CA THR A 48 1.18 -5.33 -6.91
C THR A 48 0.22 -6.25 -6.16
N LEU A 49 -0.54 -7.05 -6.90
CA LEU A 49 -1.53 -7.96 -6.34
C LEU A 49 -0.88 -9.28 -5.94
N SER A 50 -1.18 -9.73 -4.73
CA SER A 50 -0.77 -11.04 -4.19
C SER A 50 -1.76 -11.47 -3.12
N ASP A 51 -2.03 -12.77 -3.01
CA ASP A 51 -2.81 -13.29 -1.88
C ASP A 51 -2.01 -13.14 -0.58
N ARG A 52 -2.61 -12.45 0.40
CA ARG A 52 -2.06 -12.20 1.74
C ARG A 52 -3.09 -12.52 2.83
N SER A 53 -4.13 -13.30 2.50
CA SER A 53 -5.23 -13.63 3.41
C SER A 53 -4.78 -14.29 4.72
N SER A 54 -3.68 -15.04 4.71
CA SER A 54 -3.08 -15.69 5.88
C SER A 54 -2.13 -14.79 6.69
N MET A 55 -1.81 -13.59 6.21
CA MET A 55 -0.82 -12.70 6.83
C MET A 55 -1.48 -11.72 7.80
N LYS A 56 -0.74 -11.34 8.85
CA LYS A 56 -1.17 -10.32 9.83
C LYS A 56 -1.56 -9.00 9.16
N ASP A 57 -0.73 -8.54 8.24
CA ASP A 57 -0.93 -7.29 7.49
C ASP A 57 -1.32 -7.61 6.04
N SER A 58 -2.59 -7.31 5.72
CA SER A 58 -3.19 -7.55 4.41
C SER A 58 -2.63 -6.64 3.30
N ILE A 59 -2.07 -5.48 3.67
CA ILE A 59 -1.47 -4.50 2.74
C ILE A 59 -0.05 -4.18 3.20
N LEU A 60 0.88 -4.07 2.24
CA LEU A 60 2.22 -3.55 2.47
C LEU A 60 2.39 -2.21 1.75
N LEU A 61 2.89 -1.21 2.47
CA LEU A 61 3.29 0.07 1.90
C LEU A 61 4.79 0.06 1.64
N GLY A 62 5.16 0.01 0.36
CA GLY A 62 6.55 0.00 -0.05
C GLY A 62 7.20 1.39 0.02
N ARG A 63 8.54 1.43 0.03
CA ARG A 63 9.32 2.69 0.03
C ARG A 63 8.96 3.65 -1.10
N LYS A 64 8.53 3.14 -2.27
CA LYS A 64 8.11 3.99 -3.40
C LYS A 64 6.86 4.83 -3.07
N ILE A 65 5.93 4.27 -2.28
CA ILE A 65 4.73 4.99 -1.82
C ILE A 65 5.11 6.04 -0.76
N LEU A 66 6.07 5.72 0.11
CA LEU A 66 6.41 6.54 1.27
C LEU A 66 7.41 7.67 0.97
N ARG A 67 8.29 7.45 -0.01
CA ARG A 67 9.37 8.37 -0.38
C ARG A 67 8.82 9.76 -0.67
N ASP A 68 9.48 10.77 -0.09
CA ASP A 68 9.18 12.20 -0.23
C ASP A 68 7.77 12.60 0.24
N LYS A 69 7.08 11.73 0.99
CA LYS A 69 5.72 11.97 1.52
C LYS A 69 5.60 11.75 3.02
N PHE A 70 6.24 10.71 3.54
CA PHE A 70 6.06 10.29 4.93
C PHE A 70 7.38 9.95 5.62
N LEU A 71 7.50 10.34 6.90
CA LEU A 71 8.51 9.83 7.81
C LEU A 71 7.93 8.66 8.62
N VAL A 72 8.66 7.55 8.70
CA VAL A 72 8.24 6.37 9.47
C VAL A 72 9.05 6.27 10.77
N ASP A 73 8.39 6.47 11.90
CA ASP A 73 8.93 6.20 13.23
C ASP A 73 8.61 4.75 13.63
N VAL A 74 9.60 3.88 13.59
CA VAL A 74 9.45 2.43 13.87
C VAL A 74 9.24 2.11 15.36
N SER A 75 9.44 3.08 16.26
CA SER A 75 9.23 2.91 17.69
C SER A 75 7.77 3.06 18.10
N LYS A 76 6.90 3.49 17.19
CA LYS A 76 5.49 3.83 17.45
C LYS A 76 4.56 3.15 16.46
N THR A 77 3.28 3.09 16.83
CA THR A 77 2.21 2.55 15.98
C THR A 77 1.01 3.49 15.96
N ASN A 78 0.16 3.39 14.93
CA ASN A 78 -1.06 4.17 14.79
C ASN A 78 -0.87 5.71 14.80
N LEU A 79 0.20 6.20 14.18
CA LEU A 79 0.51 7.62 14.06
C LEU A 79 -0.17 8.33 12.86
N GLY A 80 -1.07 7.64 12.15
CA GLY A 80 -1.75 8.19 10.97
C GLY A 80 -2.65 9.37 11.31
N LYS A 81 -2.07 10.56 11.41
CA LYS A 81 -2.75 11.84 11.58
C LYS A 81 -2.32 12.77 10.44
N PRO A 82 -3.16 13.72 10.01
CA PRO A 82 -2.75 14.78 9.10
C PRO A 82 -1.49 15.47 9.63
N TYR A 83 -0.35 15.28 8.97
CA TYR A 83 0.92 15.85 9.43
C TYR A 83 1.09 17.32 8.99
N ARG A 84 0.32 17.78 7.99
CA ARG A 84 0.33 19.17 7.53
C ARG A 84 -0.52 20.05 8.45
N HIS A 85 0.11 20.65 9.46
CA HIS A 85 -0.34 21.96 9.91
C HIS A 85 -0.06 22.94 8.77
N HIS A 86 -1.11 23.41 8.10
CA HIS A 86 -1.01 24.62 7.30
C HIS A 86 -0.51 25.74 8.23
N LYS A 87 0.71 26.21 7.98
CA LYS A 87 1.11 27.57 8.38
C LYS A 87 0.51 28.54 7.37
#